data_AF-A0A4Q5RSY0-F1
#
_entry.id   AF-A0A4Q5RSY0-F1
#
_cell.length_a   1.000
_cell.length_b   1.000
_cell.length_c   1.000
_cell.angle_alpha   90.00
_cell.angle_beta   90.00
_cell.angle_gamma   90.00
#
_symmetry.space_group_name_H-M   'P 1'
#
loop_
_entity.id
_entity.type
_entity.pdbx_description
1 polymer ?
#
loop_
_entity_poly.entity_id
_entity_poly.type
_entity_poly.pdbx_seq_one_letter_code
_entity_poly.pdbx_strand_id
1 'polypeptide(L)'
;MKTPNRDLLVLVKDEFLNNDEMEFELEQLNQLLLNFETMDKFCVAHEIFDMNKFKIVHDSKVIQRIIKQKDLKPFEFICNKN
;
A
#
# COMPACT_ATOMS: atom_id res chain seq x y z
N MET A 1 0.66 12.71 -9.45
CA MET A 1 1.01 12.43 -8.04
C MET A 1 2.51 12.63 -7.91
N LYS A 2 3.01 13.22 -6.82
CA LYS A 2 4.47 13.28 -6.60
C LYS A 2 4.99 11.85 -6.53
N THR A 3 6.13 11.56 -7.15
CA THR A 3 6.79 10.25 -7.05
C THR A 3 7.02 9.97 -5.56
N PRO A 4 6.45 8.91 -4.99
CA PRO A 4 6.71 8.54 -3.61
C PRO A 4 8.21 8.26 -3.49
N ASN A 5 8.86 8.80 -2.46
CA ASN A 5 10.24 8.45 -2.16
C ASN A 5 10.19 7.12 -1.41
N ARG A 6 10.35 6.00 -2.15
CA ARG A 6 10.19 4.64 -1.63
C ARG A 6 11.55 4.09 -1.23
N ASP A 7 11.65 3.61 0.01
CA ASP A 7 12.75 2.74 0.40
C ASP A 7 12.38 1.30 0.01
N LEU A 8 13.01 0.78 -1.05
CA LEU A 8 12.78 -0.58 -1.55
C LEU A 8 13.92 -1.50 -1.08
N LEU A 9 13.60 -2.49 -0.24
CA LEU A 9 14.51 -3.58 0.06
C LEU A 9 14.29 -4.71 -0.94
N VAL A 10 15.26 -4.92 -1.84
CA VAL A 10 15.18 -5.96 -2.88
C VAL A 10 16.19 -7.06 -2.57
N LEU A 11 15.71 -8.30 -2.49
CA LEU A 11 16.55 -9.48 -2.36
C LEU A 11 16.88 -10.00 -3.75
N VAL A 12 18.14 -9.87 -4.14
CA VAL A 12 18.67 -10.35 -5.42
C VAL A 12 19.52 -11.60 -5.17
N LYS A 13 19.41 -12.60 -6.04
CA LYS A 13 20.32 -13.74 -6.04
C LYS A 13 21.51 -13.40 -6.94
N ASP A 14 22.63 -13.12 -6.30
CA ASP A 14 23.83 -12.38 -6.76
C ASP A 14 24.63 -12.94 -7.97
N GLU A 15 24.10 -13.87 -8.76
CA GLU A 15 24.93 -14.56 -9.77
C GLU A 15 24.97 -13.88 -11.14
N PHE A 16 24.09 -12.93 -11.46
CA PHE A 16 23.96 -12.46 -12.87
C PHE A 16 23.62 -10.98 -13.11
N LEU A 17 23.51 -10.12 -12.10
CA LEU A 17 23.11 -8.72 -12.32
C LEU A 17 24.27 -7.76 -12.10
N ASN A 18 24.64 -7.02 -13.14
CA ASN A 18 25.51 -5.86 -12.99
C ASN A 18 24.73 -4.69 -12.34
N ASN A 19 25.43 -3.68 -11.82
CA ASN A 19 24.79 -2.55 -11.12
C ASN A 19 23.76 -1.80 -11.99
N ASP A 20 24.01 -1.67 -13.30
CA ASP A 20 23.12 -0.95 -14.22
C ASP A 20 21.81 -1.74 -14.44
N GLU A 21 21.90 -3.07 -14.53
CA GLU A 21 20.73 -3.95 -14.62
C GLU A 21 19.91 -3.92 -13.32
N MET A 22 20.58 -3.84 -12.16
CA MET A 22 19.90 -3.69 -10.87
C MET A 22 19.15 -2.35 -10.76
N GLU A 23 19.77 -1.25 -11.22
CA GLU A 23 19.12 0.06 -11.23
C GLU A 23 17.93 0.08 -12.19
N PHE A 24 18.04 -0.55 -13.36
CA PHE A 24 16.94 -0.70 -14.30
C PHE A 24 15.76 -1.49 -13.70
N GLU A 25 16.03 -2.64 -13.07
CA GLU A 25 14.99 -3.43 -12.42
C GLU A 25 14.29 -2.67 -11.27
N LEU A 26 15.06 -1.91 -10.49
CA LEU A 26 14.51 -1.03 -9.45
C LEU A 26 13.61 0.06 -10.03
N GLU A 27 14.00 0.68 -11.15
CA GLU A 27 13.18 1.69 -11.82
C GLU A 27 11.87 1.06 -12.32
N GLN A 28 11.94 -0.11 -12.94
CA GLN A 28 10.77 -0.84 -13.44
C GLN A 28 9.81 -1.20 -12.31
N LEU A 29 10.34 -1.66 -11.17
CA LEU A 29 9.54 -1.93 -9.98
C LEU A 29 8.87 -0.65 -9.44
N ASN A 30 9.62 0.44 -9.38
CA ASN A 30 9.13 1.74 -8.93
C ASN A 30 8.00 2.26 -9.84
N GLN A 31 8.11 2.10 -11.16
CA GLN A 31 7.06 2.44 -12.13
C GLN A 31 5.82 1.58 -11.94
N LEU A 32 6.00 0.27 -11.74
CA LEU A 32 4.90 -0.66 -11.50
C LEU A 32 4.13 -0.27 -10.24
N LEU A 33 4.81 -0.05 -9.12
CA LEU A 33 4.19 0.33 -7.84
C LEU A 33 3.40 1.65 -7.95
N LEU A 34 3.87 2.60 -8.77
CA LEU A 34 3.21 3.89 -8.97
C LEU A 34 1.78 3.76 -9.49
N ASN A 35 1.50 2.73 -10.28
CA ASN A 35 0.16 2.46 -10.82
C ASN A 35 -0.78 1.79 -9.79
N PHE A 36 -0.23 1.11 -8.78
CA PHE A 36 -1.00 0.36 -7.79
C PHE A 36 -1.17 1.09 -6.45
N GLU A 37 -0.31 2.06 -6.13
CA GLU A 37 -0.42 2.90 -4.93
C GLU A 37 -1.46 4.02 -5.07
N THR A 38 -2.64 3.68 -5.58
CA THR A 38 -3.78 4.58 -5.65
C THR A 38 -4.74 4.31 -4.51
N MET A 39 -5.47 5.34 -4.08
CA MET A 39 -6.47 5.20 -3.02
C MET A 39 -7.56 4.18 -3.39
N ASP A 40 -7.91 4.09 -4.68
CA ASP A 40 -8.89 3.12 -5.16
C ASP A 40 -8.42 1.68 -4.97
N LYS A 41 -7.18 1.38 -5.37
CA LYS A 41 -6.57 0.06 -5.15
C LYS A 41 -6.39 -0.25 -3.67
N PHE A 42 -6.01 0.75 -2.87
CA PHE A 42 -5.94 0.61 -1.42
C PHE A 42 -7.29 0.19 -0.83
N CYS A 43 -8.39 0.85 -1.19
CA CYS A 43 -9.73 0.55 -0.68
C CYS A 43 -10.24 -0.83 -1.10
N VAL A 44 -9.81 -1.34 -2.26
CA VAL A 44 -10.15 -2.70 -2.68
C VAL A 44 -9.41 -3.74 -1.83
N ALA A 45 -8.11 -3.53 -1.62
CA ALA A 45 -7.23 -4.47 -0.92
C ALA A 45 -7.41 -4.48 0.61
N HIS A 46 -8.03 -3.44 1.18
CA HIS A 46 -8.20 -3.31 2.62
C HIS A 46 -9.66 -3.31 3.04
N GLU A 47 -9.88 -3.64 4.30
CA GLU A 47 -11.14 -3.51 5.02
C GLU A 47 -10.87 -2.93 6.41
N ILE A 48 -11.92 -2.41 7.04
CA ILE A 48 -11.80 -1.85 8.39
C ILE A 48 -12.67 -2.63 9.35
N PHE A 49 -12.02 -3.20 10.37
CA PHE A 49 -12.69 -3.80 11.52
C PHE A 49 -12.97 -2.70 12.53
N ASP A 50 -14.24 -2.28 12.60
CA ASP A 50 -14.72 -1.32 13.58
C ASP A 50 -15.35 -2.11 14.74
N MET A 51 -14.54 -2.40 15.75
CA MET A 51 -14.97 -3.17 16.91
C MET A 51 -15.88 -2.35 17.84
N ASN A 52 -15.85 -1.01 17.77
CA ASN A 52 -16.79 -0.17 18.52
C ASN A 52 -18.23 -0.37 18.03
N LYS A 53 -18.40 -0.73 16.75
CA LYS A 53 -19.70 -0.96 16.11
C LYS A 53 -19.92 -2.42 15.70
N PHE A 54 -18.99 -3.31 16.07
CA PHE A 54 -19.01 -4.74 15.72
C PHE A 54 -19.31 -4.98 14.23
N LYS A 55 -18.61 -4.27 13.33
CA LYS A 55 -18.84 -4.38 11.89
C LYS A 55 -17.55 -4.33 11.09
N ILE A 56 -17.61 -4.91 9.89
CA ILE A 56 -16.54 -4.84 8.90
C ILE A 56 -16.97 -3.88 7.79
N VAL A 57 -16.12 -2.89 7.51
CA VAL A 57 -16.38 -1.86 6.50
C VAL A 57 -15.59 -2.17 5.23
N HIS A 58 -16.33 -2.28 4.13
CA HIS A 58 -15.80 -2.49 2.78
C HIS A 58 -16.07 -1.29 1.85
N ASP A 59 -16.84 -0.31 2.30
CA ASP A 59 -17.21 0.85 1.50
C ASP A 59 -15.99 1.76 1.29
N SER A 60 -15.58 1.92 0.03
CA SER A 60 -14.38 2.70 -0.33
C SER A 60 -14.42 4.15 0.12
N LYS A 61 -15.60 4.80 0.14
CA LYS A 61 -15.71 6.20 0.60
C LYS A 61 -15.50 6.29 2.10
N VAL A 62 -16.03 5.33 2.85
CA VAL A 62 -15.84 5.24 4.30
C VAL A 62 -14.39 4.91 4.63
N ILE A 63 -13.79 3.94 3.94
CA ILE A 63 -12.38 3.56 4.10
C ILE A 63 -11.47 4.76 3.82
N GLN A 64 -11.65 5.44 2.69
CA GLN A 64 -10.90 6.64 2.34
C GLN A 64 -11.04 7.75 3.40
N ARG A 65 -12.24 7.93 3.96
CA ARG A 65 -12.48 8.91 5.03
C ARG A 65 -11.76 8.54 6.32
N ILE A 66 -11.66 7.26 6.66
CA ILE A 66 -10.98 6.81 7.88
C ILE A 66 -9.47 6.95 7.74
N ILE A 67 -8.88 6.55 6.61
CA ILE A 67 -7.43 6.66 6.38
C ILE A 67 -6.95 8.12 6.34
N LYS A 68 -7.79 9.04 5.91
CA LYS A 68 -7.48 10.48 5.91
C LYS A 68 -7.53 11.11 7.31
N GLN A 69 -8.02 10.40 8.33
CA GLN A 69 -7.98 10.91 9.69
C GLN A 69 -6.54 10.85 10.20
N LYS A 70 -6.17 11.87 10.99
CA LYS A 70 -4.83 11.94 11.60
C LYS A 70 -4.56 10.75 12.51
N ASP A 71 -5.58 10.36 13.29
CA ASP A 71 -5.54 9.28 14.24
C ASP A 71 -6.76 8.38 14.05
N LEU A 72 -6.55 7.06 14.10
CA LEU A 72 -7.64 6.09 14.11
C LEU A 72 -8.34 6.11 15.46
N LYS A 73 -9.64 5.83 15.47
CA LYS A 73 -10.32 5.63 16.75
C LYS A 73 -9.79 4.36 17.41
N PRO A 74 -9.75 4.31 18.75
CA PRO A 74 -9.48 3.08 19.45
C PRO A 74 -10.36 1.95 18.92
N PHE A 75 -9.77 0.77 18.72
CA PHE A 75 -10.46 -0.42 18.21
C PHE A 75 -11.02 -0.32 16.77
N GLU A 76 -10.52 0.62 15.96
CA GLU A 76 -10.61 0.56 14.50
C GLU A 76 -9.29 0.00 13.94
N PHE A 77 -9.36 -1.10 13.19
CA PHE A 77 -8.19 -1.74 12.59
C PHE A 77 -8.33 -1.75 11.07
N ILE A 78 -7.28 -1.31 10.37
CA ILE A 78 -7.16 -1.44 8.93
C ILE A 78 -6.48 -2.78 8.65
N CYS A 79 -7.19 -3.68 7.99
CA CYS A 79 -6.70 -5.02 7.69
C CYS A 79 -6.58 -5.19 6.19
N ASN A 80 -5.46 -5.80 5.76
CA ASN A 80 -5.29 -6.26 4.39
C ASN A 80 -6.09 -7.56 4.20
N LYS A 81 -6.70 -7.73 3.03
CA LYS A 81 -7.51 -8.93 2.71
C LYS A 81 -6.71 -10.14 2.23
N ASN A 82 -5.39 -9.99 2.05
CA ASN A 82 -4.48 -11.06 1.61
C ASN A 82 -4.05 -11.98 2.76
#